data_AF-A0A970L6G4-F1
#
_entry.id   AF-A0A970L6G4-F1
#
_cell.length_a   1.000
_cell.length_b   1.000
_cell.length_c   1.000
_cell.angle_alpha   90.00
_cell.angle_beta   90.00
_cell.angle_gamma   90.00
#
_symmetry.space_group_name_H-M   'P 1'
#
loop_
_entity.id
_entity.type
_entity.pdbx_description
1 polymer ?
#
loop_
_entity_poly.entity_id
_entity_poly.type
_entity_poly.pdbx_seq_one_letter_code
_entity_poly.pdbx_strand_id
1 'polypeptide(L)'
;MILKILNSALILFAVFMGAKHGWNMLVAKPEMLEMFGKWNFSKNAVMINGAVTLLASILILFPKTFVWGNFLMAAGILMIICLQLLNKDLKGVAIEIPFLLLNLIIIYLQHPLKSNVL
;
A
#
# COMPACT_ATOMS: atom_id res chain seq x y z
N MET A 1 -11.12 -10.26 21.52
CA MET A 1 -11.46 -8.84 21.30
C MET A 1 -10.25 -7.97 21.04
N ILE A 2 -9.19 -8.02 21.86
CA ILE A 2 -8.01 -7.16 21.71
C ILE A 2 -7.32 -7.28 20.34
N LEU A 3 -7.16 -8.50 19.82
CA LEU A 3 -6.60 -8.74 18.47
C LEU A 3 -7.44 -8.14 17.34
N LYS A 4 -8.78 -8.12 17.49
CA LYS A 4 -9.67 -7.50 16.51
C LYS A 4 -9.52 -5.98 16.51
N ILE A 5 -9.42 -5.37 17.70
CA ILE A 5 -9.21 -3.92 17.85
C ILE A 5 -7.85 -3.52 17.26
N LEU A 6 -6.80 -4.27 17.61
CA LEU A 6 -5.46 -4.04 17.07
C LEU A 6 -5.46 -4.14 15.55
N ASN A 7 -6.02 -5.22 14.98
CA ASN A 7 -6.03 -5.37 13.53
C ASN A 7 -6.89 -4.32 12.83
N SER A 8 -8.03 -3.90 13.41
CA SER A 8 -8.80 -2.76 12.90
C SER A 8 -7.96 -1.49 12.85
N ALA A 9 -7.18 -1.20 13.89
CA ALA A 9 -6.30 -0.03 13.91
C ALA A 9 -5.19 -0.12 12.85
N LEU A 10 -4.57 -1.29 12.69
CA LEU A 10 -3.57 -1.54 11.65
C LEU A 10 -4.17 -1.36 10.24
N ILE A 11 -5.38 -1.89 10.00
CA ILE A 11 -6.11 -1.73 8.74
C ILE A 11 -6.39 -0.26 8.46
N LEU A 12 -6.94 0.48 9.42
CA LEU A 12 -7.24 1.90 9.24
C LEU A 12 -5.97 2.71 8.95
N PHE A 13 -4.86 2.40 9.64
CA PHE A 13 -3.57 3.02 9.38
C PHE A 13 -3.05 2.70 7.98
N ALA A 14 -3.08 1.43 7.55
CA ALA A 14 -2.67 1.01 6.22
C ALA A 14 -3.52 1.68 5.12
N VAL A 15 -4.84 1.72 5.31
CA VAL A 15 -5.77 2.37 4.38
C VAL A 15 -5.50 3.87 4.31
N PHE A 16 -5.32 4.56 5.43
CA PHE A 16 -5.02 5.98 5.46
C PHE A 16 -3.71 6.30 4.75
N MET A 17 -2.63 5.56 5.07
CA MET A 17 -1.32 5.76 4.45
C MET A 17 -1.34 5.46 2.96
N GLY A 18 -1.94 4.33 2.55
CA GLY A 18 -2.11 3.96 1.15
C GLY A 18 -2.96 4.96 0.38
N ALA A 19 -4.06 5.44 0.97
CA ALA A 19 -4.93 6.43 0.33
C ALA A 19 -4.22 7.78 0.17
N LYS A 20 -3.48 8.23 1.19
CA LYS A 20 -2.67 9.44 1.11
C LYS A 20 -1.60 9.33 0.02
N HIS A 21 -0.89 8.20 -0.04
CA HIS A 21 0.15 7.95 -1.05
C HIS A 21 -0.44 7.89 -2.45
N GLY A 22 -1.49 7.09 -2.65
CA GLY A 22 -2.19 6.96 -3.93
C GLY A 22 -2.82 8.29 -4.39
N TRP A 23 -3.36 9.09 -3.47
CA TRP A 23 -3.87 10.43 -3.79
C TRP A 23 -2.77 11.37 -4.26
N ASN A 24 -1.62 11.40 -3.57
CA ASN A 24 -0.47 12.22 -3.97
C ASN A 24 0.02 11.87 -5.39
N MET A 25 0.00 10.58 -5.74
CA MET A 25 0.33 10.10 -7.08
C MET A 25 -0.74 10.46 -8.11
N LEU A 26 -2.01 10.29 -7.75
CA LEU A 26 -3.15 10.56 -8.63
C LEU A 26 -3.23 12.03 -9.03
N VAL A 27 -2.96 12.95 -8.10
CA VAL A 27 -2.90 14.41 -8.40
C VAL A 27 -1.54 14.84 -8.93
N ALA A 28 -0.63 13.89 -9.18
CA ALA A 28 0.70 14.11 -9.74
C ALA A 28 1.49 15.19 -8.98
N LYS A 29 1.53 15.08 -7.64
CA LYS A 29 2.32 16.00 -6.81
C LYS A 29 3.78 16.04 -7.27
N PRO A 30 4.44 17.22 -7.25
CA PRO A 30 5.82 17.37 -7.71
C PRO A 30 6.79 16.37 -7.09
N GLU A 31 6.65 16.08 -5.80
CA GLU A 31 7.52 15.15 -5.07
C GLU A 31 7.37 13.70 -5.59
N MET A 32 6.14 13.30 -5.95
CA MET A 32 5.89 11.98 -6.54
C MET A 32 6.45 11.91 -7.96
N LEU A 33 6.29 12.97 -8.75
CA LEU A 33 6.86 13.03 -10.11
C LEU A 33 8.39 13.03 -10.08
N GLU A 34 9.02 13.69 -9.12
CA GLU A 34 10.47 13.67 -8.95
C GLU A 34 10.95 12.26 -8.55
N MET A 35 10.29 11.62 -7.58
CA MET A 35 10.66 10.27 -7.14
C MET A 35 10.54 9.26 -8.27
N PHE A 36 9.38 9.20 -8.93
CA PHE A 36 9.12 8.25 -10.01
C PHE A 36 9.86 8.62 -11.31
N GLY A 37 10.18 9.90 -11.51
CA GLY A 37 11.00 10.39 -12.62
C GLY A 37 12.40 9.77 -12.64
N LYS A 38 12.98 9.44 -11.47
CA LYS A 38 14.26 8.70 -11.36
C LYS A 38 14.21 7.31 -11.99
N TRP A 39 13.02 6.78 -12.25
CA TRP A 39 12.78 5.48 -12.87
C TRP A 39 12.14 5.61 -14.27
N ASN A 40 12.19 6.80 -14.88
CA ASN A 40 11.60 7.11 -16.19
C ASN A 40 10.07 6.88 -16.29
N PHE A 41 9.35 6.96 -15.17
CA PHE A 41 7.90 6.92 -15.21
C PHE A 41 7.35 8.23 -15.79
N SER A 42 6.41 8.11 -16.73
CA SER A 42 5.64 9.25 -17.21
C SER A 42 4.64 9.71 -16.15
N LYS A 43 4.20 10.97 -16.22
CA LYS A 43 3.12 11.51 -15.35
C LYS A 43 1.89 10.60 -15.36
N ASN A 44 1.50 10.10 -16.53
CA ASN A 44 0.34 9.22 -16.67
C ASN A 44 0.56 7.88 -15.94
N ALA A 45 1.77 7.31 -16.02
CA ALA A 45 2.10 6.09 -15.30
C ALA A 45 2.02 6.28 -13.77
N VAL A 46 2.51 7.41 -13.27
CA VAL A 46 2.40 7.78 -11.84
C VAL A 46 0.93 7.89 -11.42
N MET A 47 0.11 8.59 -12.20
CA MET A 47 -1.31 8.76 -11.91
C MET A 47 -2.08 7.44 -11.91
N ILE A 48 -1.82 6.56 -12.89
CA ILE A 48 -2.43 5.22 -12.96
C ILE A 48 -2.05 4.40 -11.73
N ASN A 49 -0.77 4.41 -11.35
CA ASN A 49 -0.30 3.68 -10.18
C ASN A 49 -0.90 4.25 -8.88
N GLY A 50 -1.13 5.56 -8.82
CA GLY A 50 -1.90 6.21 -7.76
C GLY A 50 -3.36 5.77 -7.68
N ALA A 51 -4.03 5.65 -8.84
CA ALA A 51 -5.40 5.15 -8.92
C ALA A 51 -5.50 3.69 -8.44
N VAL A 52 -4.55 2.83 -8.86
CA VAL A 52 -4.46 1.44 -8.38
C VAL A 52 -4.23 1.38 -6.88
N THR A 53 -3.35 2.23 -6.34
CA THR A 53 -3.08 2.30 -4.89
C THR A 53 -4.31 2.75 -4.10
N LEU A 54 -5.05 3.74 -4.58
CA LEU A 54 -6.32 4.18 -3.97
C LEU A 54 -7.38 3.07 -4.01
N LEU A 55 -7.51 2.38 -5.14
CA LEU A 55 -8.40 1.24 -5.28
C LEU A 55 -8.02 0.14 -4.27
N ALA A 56 -6.74 -0.19 -4.16
CA ALA A 56 -6.24 -1.16 -3.20
C ALA A 56 -6.63 -0.78 -1.75
N SER A 57 -6.44 0.48 -1.36
CA SER A 57 -6.88 0.99 -0.04
C SER A 57 -8.37 0.81 0.21
N ILE A 58 -9.23 1.07 -0.80
CA ILE A 58 -10.68 0.87 -0.67
C ILE A 58 -11.01 -0.61 -0.52
N LEU A 59 -10.37 -1.49 -1.30
CA LEU A 59 -10.62 -2.93 -1.26
C LEU A 59 -10.24 -3.57 0.09
N ILE A 60 -9.26 -3.01 0.82
CA ILE A 60 -8.87 -3.48 2.15
C ILE A 60 -10.03 -3.32 3.16
N LEU A 61 -10.90 -2.32 3.00
CA LEU A 61 -11.98 -2.05 3.97
C LEU A 61 -13.10 -3.10 3.97
N PHE A 62 -13.22 -3.90 2.91
CA PHE A 62 -14.31 -4.86 2.78
C PHE A 62 -13.81 -6.30 2.96
N PRO A 63 -14.43 -7.13 3.83
CA PRO A 63 -13.99 -8.50 4.10
C PRO A 63 -13.83 -9.37 2.85
N LYS A 64 -14.69 -9.18 1.84
CA LYS A 64 -14.70 -9.97 0.60
C LYS A 64 -13.51 -9.66 -0.32
N THR A 65 -13.01 -8.43 -0.28
CA THR A 65 -11.91 -7.96 -1.15
C THR A 65 -10.61 -7.71 -0.39
N PHE A 66 -10.63 -7.89 0.93
CA PHE A 66 -9.53 -7.61 1.85
C PHE A 66 -8.17 -8.15 1.39
N VAL A 67 -8.11 -9.42 1.01
CA VAL A 67 -6.85 -10.06 0.57
C VAL A 67 -6.36 -9.44 -0.73
N TRP A 68 -7.26 -9.17 -1.68
CA TRP A 68 -6.93 -8.54 -2.96
C TRP A 68 -6.44 -7.10 -2.79
N GLY A 69 -7.06 -6.34 -1.89
CA GLY A 69 -6.61 -4.99 -1.56
C GLY A 69 -5.20 -4.99 -0.97
N ASN A 70 -4.92 -5.84 0.02
CA ASN A 70 -3.58 -5.95 0.60
C ASN A 70 -2.56 -6.49 -0.41
N PHE A 71 -2.95 -7.42 -1.29
CA PHE A 71 -2.08 -7.95 -2.34
C PHE A 71 -1.67 -6.85 -3.33
N LEU A 72 -2.63 -6.06 -3.84
CA LEU A 72 -2.32 -4.95 -4.74
C LEU A 72 -1.43 -3.90 -4.07
N MET A 73 -1.70 -3.57 -2.81
CA MET A 73 -0.89 -2.65 -2.02
C MET A 73 0.54 -3.19 -1.84
N ALA A 74 0.69 -4.44 -1.42
CA ALA A 74 1.98 -5.10 -1.23
C ALA A 74 2.76 -5.22 -2.54
N ALA A 75 2.09 -5.51 -3.67
CA ALA A 75 2.72 -5.57 -4.99
C ALA A 75 3.25 -4.19 -5.42
N GLY A 76 2.49 -3.12 -5.18
CA GLY A 76 2.92 -1.74 -5.44
C GLY A 76 4.15 -1.35 -4.61
N ILE A 77 4.15 -1.65 -3.31
CA ILE A 77 5.28 -1.39 -2.42
C ILE A 77 6.51 -2.22 -2.83
N LEU A 78 6.32 -3.51 -3.15
CA LEU A 78 7.40 -4.38 -3.61
C LEU A 78 8.01 -3.86 -4.92
N MET A 79 7.19 -3.39 -5.86
CA MET A 79 7.66 -2.74 -7.08
C MET A 79 8.54 -1.54 -6.75
N ILE A 80 8.10 -0.65 -5.84
CA ILE A 80 8.90 0.51 -5.40
C ILE A 80 10.23 0.07 -4.78
N ILE A 81 10.22 -0.95 -3.91
CA ILE A 81 11.44 -1.53 -3.33
C ILE A 81 12.41 -2.01 -4.41
N CYS A 82 11.92 -2.76 -5.40
CA CYS A 82 12.75 -3.24 -6.51
C CYS A 82 13.37 -2.07 -7.30
N LEU A 83 12.61 -1.00 -7.54
CA LEU A 83 13.09 0.20 -8.24
C LEU A 83 14.11 1.00 -7.40
N GLN A 84 13.95 1.06 -6.09
CA GLN A 84 14.94 1.67 -5.18
C GLN A 84 16.24 0.84 -5.12
N LEU A 85 16.13 -0.49 -5.05
CA LEU A 85 17.27 -1.41 -5.09
C LEU A 85 18.05 -1.31 -6.41
N LEU A 86 17.35 -1.15 -7.54
CA LEU A 86 17.97 -0.92 -8.85
C LEU A 86 18.88 0.33 -8.83
N ASN A 87 18.46 1.37 -8.11
CA ASN A 87 19.23 2.61 -7.92
C ASN A 87 20.14 2.59 -6.68
N LYS A 88 20.29 1.44 -6.01
CA LYS A 88 21.07 1.25 -4.78
C LYS A 88 20.64 2.16 -3.61
N ASP A 89 19.39 2.61 -3.60
CA ASP A 89 18.84 3.45 -2.55
C ASP A 89 18.33 2.61 -1.37
N LEU A 90 19.27 2.17 -0.53
CA LEU A 90 18.94 1.37 0.67
C LEU A 90 18.11 2.14 1.71
N LYS A 91 18.21 3.48 1.72
CA LYS A 91 17.42 4.32 2.64
C LYS A 91 15.95 4.31 2.24
N GLY A 92 15.67 4.44 0.94
CA GLY A 92 14.32 4.27 0.41
C GLY A 92 13.75 2.89 0.78
N VAL A 93 14.53 1.83 0.57
CA VAL A 93 14.06 0.46 0.82
C VAL A 93 13.70 0.27 2.30
N ALA A 94 14.51 0.80 3.21
CA ALA A 94 14.25 0.74 4.64
C ALA A 94 12.94 1.44 5.04
N ILE A 95 12.54 2.48 4.31
CA ILE A 95 11.27 3.20 4.53
C ILE A 95 10.08 2.36 4.06
N GLU A 96 10.21 1.61 2.96
CA GLU A 96 9.11 0.83 2.37
C GLU A 96 8.87 -0.52 3.07
N ILE A 97 9.91 -1.14 3.62
CA ILE A 97 9.82 -2.46 4.30
C ILE A 97 8.73 -2.50 5.39
N PRO A 98 8.63 -1.52 6.32
CA PRO A 98 7.57 -1.51 7.32
C PRO A 98 6.16 -1.56 6.71
N PHE A 99 5.93 -0.89 5.58
CA PHE A 99 4.63 -0.88 4.91
C PHE A 99 4.33 -2.22 4.21
N LEU A 100 5.35 -2.86 3.62
CA LEU A 100 5.20 -4.20 3.08
C LEU A 100 4.84 -5.20 4.19
N LEU A 101 5.60 -5.18 5.29
CA LEU A 101 5.35 -6.04 6.45
C LEU A 101 3.98 -5.78 7.06
N LEU A 102 3.54 -4.53 7.14
CA LEU A 102 2.21 -4.18 7.63
C LEU A 102 1.10 -4.87 6.85
N ASN A 103 1.15 -4.86 5.51
CA ASN A 103 0.15 -5.54 4.67
C ASN A 103 0.15 -7.06 4.93
N LEU A 104 1.32 -7.68 5.07
CA LEU A 104 1.44 -9.11 5.36
C LEU A 104 0.92 -9.46 6.76
N ILE A 105 1.23 -8.65 7.77
CA ILE A 105 0.74 -8.81 9.14
C ILE A 105 -0.79 -8.69 9.18
N ILE A 106 -1.36 -7.69 8.50
CA ILE A 106 -2.81 -7.47 8.44
C ILE A 106 -3.50 -8.68 7.78
N ILE A 107 -2.95 -9.22 6.68
CA ILE A 107 -3.46 -10.46 6.05
C ILE A 107 -3.43 -11.62 7.05
N TYR A 108 -2.30 -11.82 7.74
CA TYR A 108 -2.15 -12.90 8.72
C TYR A 108 -3.18 -12.78 9.86
N LEU A 109 -3.42 -11.58 10.36
CA LEU A 109 -4.38 -11.32 11.44
C LEU A 109 -5.86 -11.42 11.01
N GLN A 110 -6.14 -11.52 9.71
CA GLN A 110 -7.47 -11.65 9.09
C GLN A 110 -8.42 -10.47 9.35
N HIS A 111 -9.33 -10.20 8.41
CA HIS A 111 -10.25 -9.07 8.52
C HIS A 111 -11.15 -9.18 9.78
N PRO A 112 -11.22 -8.16 10.65
CA PRO A 112 -11.89 -8.24 11.96
C PRO A 112 -13.41 -8.47 11.88
N LEU A 113 -14.03 -8.04 10.77
CA LEU A 113 -15.45 -8.25 10.44
C LEU A 113 -15.73 -9.56 9.68
N LYS A 114 -14.71 -10.38 9.37
CA LYS A 114 -14.96 -11.71 8.80
C LYS A 114 -15.65 -12.54 9.89
N SER A 115 -16.84 -13.04 9.60
CA SER A 115 -17.51 -13.99 10.47
C SER A 115 -16.61 -15.22 10.55
N ASN A 116 -16.03 -15.47 11.73
CA ASN A 116 -15.39 -16.75 12.02
C ASN A 116 -16.52 -17.78 12.15
N VAL A 117 -17.04 -18.27 11.02
CA VAL A 117 -17.75 -19.54 10.99
C VAL A 117 -16.66 -20.59 11.03
N LEU A 118 -16.33 -21.03 12.24
CA LEU A 118 -15.78 -22.35 12.50
C LEU A 118 -16.97 -23.27 12.74
#